data_AF-A0A7W0JGL3-F1
#
_entry.id   AF-A0A7W0JGL3-F1
#
_cell.length_a   1.000
_cell.length_b   1.000
_cell.length_c   1.000
_cell.angle_alpha   90.00
_cell.angle_beta   90.00
_cell.angle_gamma   90.00
#
_symmetry.space_group_name_H-M   'P 1'
#
loop_
_entity.id
_entity.type
_entity.pdbx_description
1 polymer ?
#
loop_
_entity_poly.entity_id
_entity_poly.type
_entity_poly.pdbx_seq_one_letter_code
_entity_poly.pdbx_strand_id
1 'polypeptide(L)'
;MNPPNQDKQDETDTNHEEDSGTALTERYQKSLIKYDDELDEFTKAAFALKMIELVGQLVKSFAGTIKAPLKRDLIVECVDVGLRLLHSIFKTNRENLQELGDILKYLIRQQNSQLKGQSLENRLDELIILIHNGMAYGIIKKIAQSVGHVDLKDSFTDVFESKALLSYRMVETSIRLDNYAPVAKKLIDFGKEIKDNKFAYNVLRRLIADYVNYSEIDREQRQKLVEKFKLTGGAEYLLNTTKSERTIHLKPRKTGKFLPPTKKK
;
A
#
# COMPACT_ATOMS: atom_id res chain seq x y z
N MET A 1 -59.84 25.16 45.31
CA MET A 1 -60.13 24.87 43.90
C MET A 1 -58.88 24.20 43.34
N ASN A 2 -59.02 22.94 42.94
CA ASN A 2 -58.04 21.98 42.43
C ASN A 2 -56.72 21.66 43.18
N PRO A 3 -56.29 20.37 43.18
CA PRO A 3 -55.19 19.82 43.97
C PRO A 3 -54.02 19.41 43.02
N PRO A 4 -53.27 18.31 43.21
CA PRO A 4 -52.03 18.20 43.99
C PRO A 4 -50.83 17.62 43.18
N ASN A 5 -49.69 17.45 43.85
CA ASN A 5 -48.76 16.31 43.74
C ASN A 5 -47.71 16.29 42.58
N GLN A 6 -46.43 16.19 42.99
CA GLN A 6 -45.39 15.24 42.56
C GLN A 6 -44.00 15.89 42.38
N ASP A 7 -43.36 16.25 43.50
CA ASP A 7 -41.88 16.35 43.58
C ASP A 7 -41.34 14.97 43.97
N LYS A 8 -41.11 14.11 42.97
CA LYS A 8 -40.19 12.97 43.05
C LYS A 8 -39.70 12.63 41.66
N GLN A 9 -38.38 12.38 41.59
CA GLN A 9 -37.60 11.86 40.46
C GLN A 9 -36.95 12.93 39.58
N ASP A 10 -35.75 13.38 39.99
CA ASP A 10 -34.65 13.56 39.04
C ASP A 10 -33.29 13.49 39.77
N GLU A 11 -32.98 12.33 40.34
CA GLU A 11 -31.62 11.99 40.82
C GLU A 11 -31.32 10.55 40.41
N THR A 12 -31.09 10.31 39.11
CA THR A 12 -30.32 9.16 38.62
C THR A 12 -30.16 9.31 37.11
N ASP A 13 -29.14 10.06 36.66
CA ASP A 13 -28.63 9.91 35.29
C ASP A 13 -27.21 10.46 35.13
N THR A 14 -26.30 10.03 36.00
CA THR A 14 -24.89 10.45 35.94
C THR A 14 -23.89 9.31 36.14
N ASN A 15 -24.28 8.05 35.94
CA ASN A 15 -23.40 6.89 36.16
C ASN A 15 -23.39 5.84 35.03
N HIS A 16 -23.92 6.14 33.82
CA HIS A 16 -23.98 5.14 32.74
C HIS A 16 -23.01 5.35 31.56
N GLU A 17 -22.25 6.44 31.52
CA GLU A 17 -21.28 6.67 30.42
C GLU A 17 -19.84 6.24 30.75
N GLU A 18 -19.43 6.24 32.03
CA GLU A 18 -18.03 5.93 32.39
C GLU A 18 -17.67 4.44 32.32
N ASP A 19 -18.61 3.53 32.59
CA ASP A 19 -18.33 2.08 32.71
C ASP A 19 -18.16 1.35 31.35
N SER A 20 -18.71 1.93 30.28
CA SER A 20 -18.62 1.35 28.92
C SER A 20 -17.24 1.57 28.27
N GLY A 21 -16.60 2.71 28.58
CA GLY A 21 -15.26 3.05 28.07
C GLY A 21 -14.16 2.21 28.71
N THR A 22 -14.24 1.95 30.01
CA THR A 22 -13.28 1.14 30.77
C THR A 22 -13.31 -0.33 30.34
N ALA A 23 -14.50 -0.94 30.21
CA ALA A 23 -14.64 -2.33 29.81
C ALA A 23 -14.16 -2.61 28.37
N LEU A 24 -14.39 -1.68 27.44
CA LEU A 24 -13.86 -1.75 26.07
C LEU A 24 -12.33 -1.57 26.04
N THR A 25 -11.79 -0.67 26.86
CA THR A 25 -10.35 -0.41 26.97
C THR A 25 -9.60 -1.60 27.59
N GLU A 26 -10.16 -2.22 28.64
CA GLU A 26 -9.58 -3.41 29.28
C GLU A 26 -9.59 -4.64 28.36
N ARG A 27 -10.68 -4.84 27.59
CA ARG A 27 -10.73 -5.91 26.57
C ARG A 27 -9.70 -5.70 25.47
N TYR A 28 -9.48 -4.46 25.05
CA TYR A 28 -8.43 -4.11 24.09
C TYR A 28 -7.03 -4.34 24.67
N GLN A 29 -6.79 -3.92 25.91
CA GLN A 29 -5.51 -4.13 26.59
C GLN A 29 -5.16 -5.61 26.78
N LYS A 30 -6.17 -6.46 27.02
CA LYS A 30 -5.98 -7.91 27.20
C LYS A 30 -5.65 -8.66 25.89
N SER A 31 -5.90 -8.04 24.73
CA SER A 31 -5.59 -8.61 23.41
C SER A 31 -4.41 -7.93 22.70
N LEU A 32 -3.79 -6.91 23.30
CA LEU A 32 -2.62 -6.25 22.75
C LEU A 32 -1.40 -7.17 22.87
N ILE A 33 -1.01 -7.76 21.74
CA ILE A 33 0.31 -8.38 21.59
C ILE A 33 1.34 -7.27 21.80
N LYS A 34 2.27 -7.45 22.74
CA LYS A 34 3.43 -6.58 22.90
C LYS A 34 4.56 -7.08 22.02
N TYR A 35 5.36 -6.16 21.48
CA TYR A 35 6.55 -6.55 20.75
C TYR A 35 7.50 -7.28 21.70
N ASP A 36 8.00 -8.42 21.25
CA ASP A 36 9.02 -9.23 21.90
C ASP A 36 9.92 -9.85 20.82
N ASP A 37 11.22 -10.00 21.10
CA ASP A 37 12.18 -10.52 20.14
C ASP A 37 12.01 -12.02 19.87
N GLU A 38 11.26 -12.75 20.70
CA GLU A 38 10.89 -14.15 20.50
C GLU A 38 9.67 -14.34 19.58
N LEU A 39 9.01 -13.25 19.18
CA LEU A 39 7.90 -13.33 18.23
C LEU A 39 8.34 -13.90 16.88
N ASP A 40 7.40 -14.57 16.19
CA ASP A 40 7.62 -15.05 14.85
C ASP A 40 7.86 -13.88 13.85
N GLU A 41 8.59 -14.16 12.78
CA GLU A 41 8.99 -13.16 11.79
C GLU A 41 7.80 -12.47 11.10
N PHE A 42 6.66 -13.16 10.94
CA PHE A 42 5.47 -12.56 10.35
C PHE A 42 4.85 -11.52 11.30
N THR A 43 4.76 -11.85 12.59
CA THR A 43 4.29 -10.90 13.61
C THR A 43 5.23 -9.70 13.72
N LYS A 44 6.55 -9.91 13.72
CA LYS A 44 7.54 -8.81 13.70
C LYS A 44 7.39 -7.91 12.47
N ALA A 45 7.16 -8.50 11.29
CA ALA A 45 6.87 -7.75 10.07
C ALA A 45 5.60 -6.89 10.21
N ALA A 46 4.55 -7.43 10.82
CA ALA A 46 3.32 -6.69 11.08
C ALA A 46 3.56 -5.50 12.03
N PHE A 47 4.35 -5.68 13.09
CA PHE A 47 4.76 -4.58 13.98
C PHE A 47 5.53 -3.50 13.23
N ALA A 48 6.52 -3.86 12.41
CA ALA A 48 7.29 -2.91 11.62
C ALA A 48 6.37 -2.07 10.70
N LEU A 49 5.44 -2.72 9.99
CA LEU A 49 4.47 -2.04 9.14
C LEU A 49 3.55 -1.09 9.93
N LYS A 50 3.08 -1.52 11.12
CA LYS A 50 2.27 -0.65 11.99
C LYS A 50 3.04 0.50 12.59
N MET A 51 4.31 0.31 12.95
CA MET A 51 5.16 1.38 13.42
C MET A 51 5.34 2.47 12.35
N ILE A 52 5.61 2.06 11.10
CA ILE A 52 5.72 2.97 9.96
C ILE A 52 4.41 3.77 9.75
N GLU A 53 3.26 3.13 9.89
CA GLU A 53 1.95 3.82 9.81
C GLU A 53 1.75 4.84 10.93
N LEU A 54 1.94 4.43 12.19
CA LEU A 54 1.67 5.26 13.35
C LEU A 54 2.60 6.48 13.40
N VAL A 55 3.89 6.27 13.16
CA VAL A 55 4.87 7.37 13.10
C VAL A 55 4.58 8.26 11.89
N GLY A 56 4.22 7.69 10.74
CA GLY A 56 3.82 8.48 9.57
C GLY A 56 2.61 9.38 9.85
N GLN A 57 1.59 8.86 10.52
CA GLN A 57 0.42 9.63 10.97
C GLN A 57 0.81 10.72 11.96
N LEU A 58 1.67 10.42 12.94
CA LEU A 58 2.17 11.41 13.90
C LEU A 58 2.85 12.58 13.19
N VAL A 59 3.77 12.29 12.26
CA VAL A 59 4.51 13.32 11.53
C VAL A 59 3.56 14.18 10.66
N LYS A 60 2.54 13.57 10.05
CA LYS A 60 1.53 14.29 9.25
C LYS A 60 0.62 15.17 10.09
N SER A 61 0.05 14.63 11.16
CA SER A 61 -0.90 15.33 12.03
C SER A 61 -0.28 16.54 12.73
N PHE A 62 1.03 16.51 12.97
CA PHE A 62 1.76 17.57 13.68
C PHE A 62 2.87 18.20 12.82
N ALA A 63 2.68 18.23 11.50
CA ALA A 63 3.68 18.74 10.56
C ALA A 63 4.10 20.19 10.85
N GLY A 64 3.18 21.03 11.34
CA GLY A 64 3.47 22.43 11.70
C GLY A 64 4.02 22.65 13.11
N THR A 65 3.90 21.67 14.00
CA THR A 65 4.18 21.82 15.45
C THR A 65 5.40 21.00 15.92
N ILE A 66 5.76 19.91 15.23
CA ILE A 66 6.98 19.16 15.52
C ILE A 66 8.20 19.96 15.06
N LYS A 67 9.17 20.14 15.97
CA LYS A 67 10.47 20.79 15.67
C LYS A 67 11.18 20.07 14.52
N ALA A 68 11.83 20.82 13.64
CA ALA A 68 12.47 20.29 12.44
C ALA A 68 13.43 19.10 12.68
N PRO A 69 14.31 19.09 13.72
CA PRO A 69 15.18 17.95 13.98
C PRO A 69 14.42 16.66 14.31
N LEU A 70 13.43 16.74 15.22
CA LEU A 70 12.61 15.59 15.60
C LEU A 70 11.81 15.04 14.42
N LYS A 71 11.27 15.94 13.58
CA LYS A 71 10.59 15.56 12.34
C LYS A 71 11.51 14.76 11.41
N ARG A 72 12.74 15.23 11.22
CA ARG A 72 13.77 14.55 10.42
C ARG A 72 14.04 13.15 10.97
N ASP A 73 14.28 13.03 12.27
CA ASP A 73 14.60 11.75 12.91
C ASP A 73 13.47 10.74 12.76
N LEU A 74 12.21 11.17 12.95
CA LEU A 74 11.04 10.32 12.74
C LEU A 74 10.90 9.82 11.29
N ILE A 75 11.16 10.70 10.31
CA ILE A 75 11.14 10.31 8.89
C ILE A 75 12.25 9.29 8.62
N VAL A 76 13.48 9.56 9.09
CA VAL A 76 14.62 8.65 8.90
C VAL A 76 14.32 7.28 9.51
N GLU A 77 13.79 7.24 10.73
CA GLU A 77 13.48 5.97 11.40
C GLU A 77 12.39 5.18 10.66
N CYS A 78 11.35 5.84 10.14
CA CYS A 78 10.35 5.19 9.28
C CYS A 78 10.97 4.53 8.04
N VAL A 79 11.89 5.25 7.38
CA VAL A 79 12.60 4.72 6.22
C VAL A 79 13.48 3.55 6.63
N ASP A 80 14.28 3.69 7.70
CA ASP A 80 15.19 2.65 8.16
C ASP A 80 14.45 1.38 8.65
N VAL A 81 13.35 1.50 9.39
CA VAL A 81 12.50 0.36 9.78
C VAL A 81 11.97 -0.38 8.55
N GLY A 82 11.42 0.35 7.58
CA GLY A 82 10.89 -0.28 6.37
C GLY A 82 11.97 -0.96 5.52
N LEU A 83 13.14 -0.34 5.40
CA LEU A 83 14.26 -0.95 4.68
C LEU A 83 14.87 -2.15 5.43
N ARG A 84 14.91 -2.12 6.78
CA ARG A 84 15.30 -3.27 7.61
C ARG A 84 14.32 -4.42 7.44
N LEU A 85 13.02 -4.15 7.40
CA LEU A 85 11.99 -5.15 7.12
C LEU A 85 12.22 -5.79 5.74
N LEU A 86 12.42 -4.98 4.70
CA LEU A 86 12.68 -5.48 3.35
C LEU A 86 13.95 -6.35 3.30
N HIS A 87 15.01 -5.91 3.99
CA HIS A 87 16.24 -6.69 4.12
C HIS A 87 15.99 -8.02 4.81
N SER A 88 15.25 -8.04 5.93
CA SER A 88 14.92 -9.27 6.66
C SER A 88 14.17 -10.26 5.76
N ILE A 89 13.14 -9.81 5.04
CA ILE A 89 12.38 -10.64 4.11
C ILE A 89 13.29 -11.27 3.04
N PHE A 90 14.17 -10.48 2.43
CA PHE A 90 15.09 -11.00 1.42
C PHE A 90 16.13 -11.95 1.98
N LYS A 91 16.61 -11.70 3.20
CA LYS A 91 17.53 -12.58 3.89
C LYS A 91 16.86 -13.93 4.18
N THR A 92 15.67 -13.92 4.77
CA THR A 92 14.88 -15.14 5.05
C THR A 92 14.58 -15.93 3.78
N ASN A 93 14.14 -15.27 2.71
CA ASN A 93 13.87 -15.95 1.43
C ASN A 93 15.13 -16.55 0.81
N ARG A 94 16.28 -15.88 0.95
CA ARG A 94 17.57 -16.39 0.45
C ARG A 94 18.03 -17.62 1.24
N GLU A 95 17.86 -17.60 2.55
CA GLU A 95 18.22 -18.71 3.44
C GLU A 95 17.32 -19.94 3.24
N ASN A 96 16.07 -19.73 2.84
CA ASN A 96 15.07 -20.78 2.62
C ASN A 96 14.65 -20.90 1.14
N LEU A 97 15.58 -20.63 0.21
CA LEU A 97 15.27 -20.53 -1.22
C LEU A 97 14.78 -21.85 -1.81
N GLN A 98 15.29 -22.98 -1.30
CA GLN A 98 14.91 -24.32 -1.76
C GLN A 98 13.47 -24.64 -1.36
N GLU A 99 13.13 -24.44 -0.08
CA GLU A 99 11.79 -24.67 0.46
C GLU A 99 10.77 -23.76 -0.22
N LEU A 100 11.11 -22.48 -0.39
CA LEU A 100 10.31 -21.54 -1.16
C LEU A 100 10.12 -22.04 -2.60
N GLY A 101 11.18 -22.52 -3.23
CA GLY A 101 11.17 -23.09 -4.58
C GLY A 101 10.20 -24.26 -4.70
N ASP A 102 10.22 -25.19 -3.75
CA ASP A 102 9.35 -26.37 -3.74
C ASP A 102 7.87 -26.00 -3.56
N ILE A 103 7.57 -25.06 -2.65
CA ILE A 103 6.22 -24.52 -2.46
C ILE A 103 5.72 -23.87 -3.76
N LEU A 104 6.54 -23.03 -4.40
CA LEU A 104 6.17 -22.34 -5.63
C LEU A 104 6.02 -23.32 -6.81
N LYS A 105 6.88 -24.33 -6.95
CA LYS A 105 6.74 -25.40 -7.96
C LYS A 105 5.44 -26.16 -7.78
N TYR A 106 5.05 -26.46 -6.54
CA TYR A 106 3.77 -27.08 -6.24
C TYR A 106 2.60 -26.21 -6.71
N LEU A 107 2.60 -24.91 -6.39
CA LEU A 107 1.57 -23.98 -6.85
C LEU A 107 1.50 -23.83 -8.38
N ILE A 108 2.66 -23.79 -9.06
CA ILE A 108 2.71 -23.74 -10.53
C ILE A 108 2.07 -25.00 -11.13
N ARG A 109 2.38 -26.18 -10.60
CA ARG A 109 1.82 -27.45 -11.09
C ARG A 109 0.32 -27.58 -10.81
N GLN A 110 -0.17 -26.98 -9.72
CA GLN A 110 -1.62 -26.92 -9.48
C GLN A 110 -2.35 -26.11 -10.55
N GLN A 111 -1.77 -24.99 -11.01
CA GLN A 111 -2.36 -24.20 -12.09
C GLN A 111 -2.16 -24.82 -13.48
N ASN A 112 -1.01 -25.47 -13.71
CA ASN A 112 -0.69 -26.09 -14.98
C ASN A 112 0.17 -27.35 -14.78
N SER A 113 -0.49 -28.50 -14.70
CA SER A 113 0.15 -29.80 -14.46
C SER A 113 1.03 -30.30 -15.61
N GLN A 114 0.95 -29.68 -16.79
CA GLN A 114 1.72 -30.06 -17.97
C GLN A 114 3.12 -29.43 -18.00
N LEU A 115 3.39 -28.39 -17.19
CA LEU A 115 4.72 -27.77 -17.10
C LEU A 115 5.73 -28.70 -16.43
N LYS A 116 6.82 -28.99 -17.14
CA LYS A 116 7.88 -29.92 -16.72
C LYS A 116 9.26 -29.44 -17.14
N GLY A 117 10.29 -29.99 -16.50
CA GLY A 117 11.69 -29.71 -16.82
C GLY A 117 11.99 -28.22 -16.85
N GLN A 118 12.70 -27.77 -17.89
CA GLN A 118 13.15 -26.38 -18.02
C GLN A 118 12.01 -25.35 -18.00
N SER A 119 10.84 -25.69 -18.54
CA SER A 119 9.69 -24.77 -18.55
C SER A 119 9.16 -24.46 -17.15
N LEU A 120 9.25 -25.44 -16.24
CA LEU A 120 8.86 -25.28 -14.84
C LEU A 120 9.88 -24.42 -14.08
N GLU A 121 11.17 -24.66 -14.29
CA GLU A 121 12.24 -23.88 -13.66
C GLU A 121 12.22 -22.42 -14.11
N ASN A 122 12.06 -22.15 -15.42
CA ASN A 122 11.91 -20.78 -15.93
C ASN A 122 10.71 -20.07 -15.29
N ARG A 123 9.58 -20.77 -15.14
CA ARG A 123 8.38 -20.19 -14.53
C ARG A 123 8.56 -19.95 -13.03
N LEU A 124 9.32 -20.80 -12.35
CA LEU A 124 9.69 -20.58 -10.96
C LEU A 124 10.54 -19.32 -10.82
N ASP A 125 11.58 -19.16 -11.64
CA ASP A 125 12.47 -17.99 -11.60
C ASP A 125 11.68 -16.70 -11.83
N GLU A 126 10.78 -16.69 -12.84
CA GLU A 126 9.87 -15.57 -13.09
C GLU A 126 9.02 -15.22 -11.85
N LEU A 127 8.49 -16.24 -11.17
CA LEU A 127 7.62 -16.04 -10.01
C LEU A 127 8.41 -15.54 -8.78
N ILE A 128 9.60 -16.09 -8.53
CA ILE A 128 10.51 -15.61 -7.48
C ILE A 128 10.84 -14.14 -7.73
N ILE A 129 11.24 -13.79 -8.95
CA ILE A 129 11.56 -12.40 -9.32
C ILE A 129 10.33 -11.50 -9.11
N LEU A 130 9.15 -11.94 -9.55
CA LEU A 130 7.90 -11.18 -9.40
C LEU A 130 7.56 -10.92 -7.94
N ILE A 131 7.63 -11.94 -7.08
CA ILE A 131 7.33 -11.83 -5.65
C ILE A 131 8.30 -10.85 -4.97
N HIS A 132 9.61 -10.99 -5.21
CA HIS A 132 10.60 -10.12 -4.58
C HIS A 132 10.50 -8.67 -5.07
N ASN A 133 10.23 -8.44 -6.36
CA ASN A 133 9.96 -7.10 -6.89
C ASN A 133 8.69 -6.51 -6.26
N GLY A 134 7.64 -7.33 -6.11
CA GLY A 134 6.39 -6.94 -5.46
C GLY A 134 6.56 -6.54 -4.00
N MET A 135 7.38 -7.29 -3.24
CA MET A 135 7.72 -6.98 -1.85
C MET A 135 8.49 -5.66 -1.74
N ALA A 136 9.54 -5.48 -2.55
CA ALA A 136 10.29 -4.22 -2.58
C ALA A 136 9.39 -3.02 -2.91
N TYR A 137 8.62 -3.14 -3.99
CA TYR A 137 7.65 -2.13 -4.39
C TYR A 137 6.65 -1.82 -3.25
N GLY A 138 6.06 -2.85 -2.65
CA GLY A 138 5.04 -2.70 -1.61
C GLY A 138 5.57 -2.01 -0.37
N ILE A 139 6.76 -2.38 0.10
CA ILE A 139 7.39 -1.75 1.26
C ILE A 139 7.80 -0.30 0.94
N ILE A 140 8.42 -0.05 -0.21
CA ILE A 140 8.79 1.31 -0.63
C ILE A 140 7.56 2.21 -0.69
N LYS A 141 6.47 1.74 -1.31
CA LYS A 141 5.20 2.48 -1.37
C LYS A 141 4.59 2.66 0.00
N LYS A 142 4.68 1.66 0.88
CA LYS A 142 4.17 1.77 2.24
C LYS A 142 4.86 2.89 3.01
N ILE A 143 6.20 2.95 2.94
CA ILE A 143 6.98 4.04 3.54
C ILE A 143 6.53 5.37 2.93
N ALA A 144 6.48 5.47 1.60
CA ALA A 144 6.13 6.70 0.89
C ALA A 144 4.73 7.21 1.25
N GLN A 145 3.74 6.32 1.36
CA GLN A 145 2.38 6.67 1.76
C GLN A 145 2.28 7.04 3.23
N SER A 146 3.10 6.47 4.10
CA SER A 146 3.09 6.79 5.52
C SER A 146 3.71 8.16 5.81
N VAL A 147 4.89 8.45 5.28
CA VAL A 147 5.61 9.71 5.59
C VAL A 147 5.44 10.80 4.55
N GLY A 148 5.09 10.47 3.30
CA GLY A 148 4.93 11.44 2.23
C GLY A 148 3.76 12.37 2.46
N HIS A 149 4.03 13.68 2.52
CA HIS A 149 3.02 14.73 2.60
C HIS A 149 3.54 16.00 1.92
N VAL A 150 2.64 16.81 1.35
CA VAL A 150 3.01 18.07 0.68
C VAL A 150 3.73 19.03 1.63
N ASP A 151 3.28 19.13 2.88
CA ASP A 151 3.85 20.00 3.92
C ASP A 151 5.22 19.57 4.44
N LEU A 152 5.70 18.39 4.02
CA LEU A 152 6.99 17.85 4.44
C LEU A 152 8.06 17.96 3.35
N LYS A 153 7.74 18.63 2.23
CA LYS A 153 8.60 18.74 1.05
C LYS A 153 10.01 19.23 1.38
N ASP A 154 10.12 20.28 2.19
CA ASP A 154 11.40 20.90 2.52
C ASP A 154 12.21 20.01 3.48
N SER A 155 11.54 19.25 4.34
CA SER A 155 12.19 18.29 5.26
C SER A 155 12.79 17.08 4.54
N PHE A 156 12.31 16.73 3.34
CA PHE A 156 12.85 15.59 2.60
C PHE A 156 14.19 15.88 1.93
N THR A 157 14.44 17.11 1.49
CA THR A 157 15.71 17.47 0.84
C THR A 157 16.88 17.17 1.80
N ASP A 158 16.79 17.65 3.04
CA ASP A 158 17.83 17.44 4.06
C ASP A 158 18.00 15.95 4.47
N VAL A 159 16.90 15.19 4.48
CA VAL A 159 16.92 13.76 4.82
C VAL A 159 17.67 12.97 3.75
N PHE A 160 17.30 13.13 2.49
CA PHE A 160 17.77 12.27 1.41
C PHE A 160 19.11 12.70 0.80
N GLU A 161 19.47 13.98 0.85
CA GLU A 161 20.81 14.44 0.44
C GLU A 161 21.91 13.90 1.35
N SER A 162 21.60 13.62 2.62
CA SER A 162 22.56 13.10 3.59
C SER A 162 22.88 11.60 3.44
N LYS A 163 22.11 10.84 2.65
CA LYS A 163 22.27 9.38 2.49
C LYS A 163 22.26 8.98 1.00
N ALA A 164 23.44 8.79 0.42
CA ALA A 164 23.64 8.40 -0.99
C ALA A 164 23.33 6.92 -1.32
N LEU A 165 22.42 6.27 -0.56
CA LEU A 165 22.07 4.86 -0.75
C LEU A 165 20.96 4.70 -1.79
N LEU A 166 21.06 3.67 -2.64
CA LEU A 166 20.07 3.36 -3.67
C LEU A 166 18.65 3.15 -3.09
N SER A 167 18.56 2.44 -1.96
CA SER A 167 17.28 2.18 -1.28
C SER A 167 16.60 3.46 -0.81
N TYR A 168 17.37 4.41 -0.28
CA TYR A 168 16.89 5.73 0.12
C TYR A 168 16.39 6.52 -1.08
N ARG A 169 17.14 6.54 -2.19
CA ARG A 169 16.73 7.21 -3.43
C ARG A 169 15.46 6.61 -4.03
N MET A 170 15.24 5.31 -3.90
CA MET A 170 13.99 4.66 -4.32
C MET A 170 12.79 5.12 -3.49
N VAL A 171 12.96 5.20 -2.16
CA VAL A 171 11.92 5.71 -1.26
C VAL A 171 11.62 7.18 -1.54
N GLU A 172 12.65 8.01 -1.67
CA GLU A 172 12.51 9.42 -2.05
C GLU A 172 11.76 9.55 -3.38
N THR A 173 12.15 8.77 -4.39
CA THR A 173 11.50 8.77 -5.70
C THR A 173 10.02 8.41 -5.56
N SER A 174 9.68 7.40 -4.76
CA SER A 174 8.29 7.02 -4.50
C SER A 174 7.50 8.13 -3.79
N ILE A 175 8.07 8.77 -2.76
CA ILE A 175 7.45 9.92 -2.08
C ILE A 175 7.19 11.04 -3.08
N ARG A 176 8.17 11.32 -3.94
CA ARG A 176 8.07 12.39 -4.92
C ARG A 176 7.01 12.10 -5.96
N LEU A 177 6.95 10.89 -6.50
CA LEU A 177 5.91 10.47 -7.46
C LEU A 177 4.50 10.61 -6.89
N ASP A 178 4.33 10.33 -5.59
CA ASP A 178 3.01 10.34 -4.94
C ASP A 178 2.52 11.74 -4.55
N ASN A 179 3.43 12.67 -4.28
CA ASN A 179 3.09 13.97 -3.67
C ASN A 179 3.46 15.18 -4.55
N TYR A 180 4.35 15.01 -5.53
CA TYR A 180 4.87 16.10 -6.36
C TYR A 180 4.87 15.68 -7.83
N ALA A 181 4.69 16.63 -8.75
CA ALA A 181 4.94 16.37 -10.16
C ALA A 181 6.46 16.22 -10.39
N PRO A 182 6.99 15.01 -10.66
CA PRO A 182 8.40 14.83 -10.91
C PRO A 182 8.75 15.28 -12.33
N VAL A 183 9.98 15.76 -12.48
CA VAL A 183 10.52 16.07 -13.80
C VAL A 183 10.92 14.75 -14.47
N ALA A 184 10.31 14.40 -15.61
CA ALA A 184 10.57 13.12 -16.29
C ALA A 184 12.06 12.89 -16.57
N LYS A 185 12.82 13.96 -16.88
CA LYS A 185 14.27 13.90 -17.09
C LYS A 185 15.00 13.27 -15.90
N LYS A 186 14.68 13.69 -14.66
CA LYS A 186 15.33 13.15 -13.45
C LYS A 186 15.08 11.65 -13.29
N LEU A 187 13.84 11.19 -13.54
CA LEU A 187 13.49 9.77 -13.49
C LEU A 187 14.23 8.97 -14.56
N ILE A 188 14.30 9.51 -15.78
CA ILE A 188 15.02 8.88 -16.90
C ILE A 188 16.50 8.75 -16.59
N ASP A 189 17.13 9.79 -16.05
CA ASP A 189 18.55 9.76 -15.70
C ASP A 189 18.83 8.79 -14.55
N PHE A 190 17.96 8.74 -13.54
CA PHE A 190 18.05 7.72 -12.48
C PHE A 190 17.90 6.30 -13.05
N GLY A 191 16.95 6.08 -13.96
CA GLY A 191 16.76 4.79 -14.63
C GLY A 191 17.98 4.36 -15.45
N LYS A 192 18.71 5.28 -16.09
CA LYS A 192 19.96 4.98 -16.81
C LYS A 192 21.08 4.55 -15.86
N GLU A 193 21.18 5.21 -14.71
CA GLU A 193 22.20 4.92 -13.70
C GLU A 193 22.06 3.50 -13.14
N ILE A 194 20.82 3.06 -12.89
CA ILE A 194 20.55 1.76 -12.25
C ILE A 194 20.23 0.64 -13.24
N LYS A 195 20.31 0.90 -14.56
CA LYS A 195 19.85 -0.02 -15.62
C LYS A 195 20.47 -1.43 -15.52
N ASP A 196 21.71 -1.51 -15.04
CA ASP A 196 22.45 -2.78 -14.95
C ASP A 196 21.98 -3.60 -13.73
N ASN A 197 21.44 -2.93 -12.70
CA ASN A 197 20.70 -3.58 -11.64
C ASN A 197 19.24 -3.78 -12.07
N LYS A 198 19.00 -4.88 -12.79
CA LYS A 198 17.66 -5.24 -13.32
C LYS A 198 16.57 -5.26 -12.25
N PHE A 199 16.91 -5.70 -11.02
CA PHE A 199 15.97 -5.72 -9.91
C PHE A 199 15.52 -4.30 -9.54
N ALA A 200 16.48 -3.42 -9.24
CA ALA A 200 16.20 -2.03 -8.91
C ALA A 200 15.50 -1.30 -10.06
N TYR A 201 15.93 -1.54 -11.30
CA TYR A 201 15.32 -0.96 -12.49
C TYR A 201 13.85 -1.38 -12.64
N ASN A 202 13.51 -2.64 -12.37
CA ASN A 202 12.12 -3.12 -12.43
C ASN A 202 11.24 -2.52 -11.33
N VAL A 203 11.77 -2.35 -10.11
CA VAL A 203 11.06 -1.64 -9.04
C VAL A 203 10.80 -0.19 -9.44
N LEU A 204 11.81 0.54 -9.93
CA LEU A 204 11.64 1.92 -10.40
C LEU A 204 10.64 1.99 -11.55
N ARG A 205 10.75 1.11 -12.54
CA ARG A 205 9.84 1.02 -13.68
C ARG A 205 8.40 0.83 -13.20
N ARG A 206 8.17 0.02 -12.16
CA ARG A 206 6.84 -0.18 -11.58
C ARG A 206 6.31 1.08 -10.89
N LEU A 207 7.13 1.75 -10.08
CA LEU A 207 6.76 3.03 -9.45
C LEU A 207 6.35 4.07 -10.50
N ILE A 208 7.12 4.18 -11.58
CA ILE A 208 6.82 5.09 -12.69
C ILE A 208 5.55 4.67 -13.43
N ALA A 209 5.34 3.37 -13.64
CA ALA A 209 4.12 2.86 -14.27
C ALA A 209 2.86 3.28 -13.50
N ASP A 210 2.89 3.16 -12.18
CA ASP A 210 1.75 3.56 -11.35
C ASP A 210 1.54 5.07 -11.36
N TYR A 211 2.61 5.87 -11.25
CA TYR A 211 2.54 7.33 -11.41
C TYR A 211 1.92 7.71 -12.75
N VAL A 212 2.42 7.14 -13.84
CA VAL A 212 1.89 7.38 -15.18
C VAL A 212 0.41 7.03 -15.25
N ASN A 213 -0.01 5.89 -14.73
CA ASN A 213 -1.40 5.43 -14.88
C ASN A 213 -2.40 6.19 -13.99
N TYR A 214 -1.99 6.66 -12.80
CA TYR A 214 -2.92 7.21 -11.81
C TYR A 214 -2.81 8.71 -11.58
N SER A 215 -1.70 9.35 -11.97
CA SER A 215 -1.53 10.80 -11.79
C SER A 215 -1.91 11.60 -13.02
N GLU A 216 -2.36 12.83 -12.78
CA GLU A 216 -2.52 13.84 -13.82
C GLU A 216 -1.11 14.34 -14.23
N ILE A 217 -0.75 14.07 -15.48
CA ILE A 217 0.58 14.35 -16.02
C ILE A 217 0.39 14.92 -17.41
N ASP A 218 1.15 15.96 -17.70
CA ASP A 218 1.27 16.50 -19.04
C ASP A 218 1.60 15.40 -20.07
N ARG A 219 0.99 15.52 -21.26
CA ARG A 219 1.07 14.52 -22.32
C ARG A 219 2.51 14.30 -22.79
N GLU A 220 3.33 15.35 -22.83
CA GLU A 220 4.73 15.26 -23.26
C GLU A 220 5.57 14.47 -22.25
N GLN A 221 5.42 14.77 -20.96
CA GLN A 221 6.12 14.04 -19.89
C GLN A 221 5.70 12.57 -19.84
N ARG A 222 4.40 12.30 -19.97
CA ARG A 222 3.83 10.95 -20.04
C ARG A 222 4.45 10.14 -21.18
N GLN A 223 4.48 10.70 -22.39
CA GLN A 223 5.01 10.02 -23.57
C GLN A 223 6.50 9.67 -23.38
N LYS A 224 7.31 10.62 -22.90
CA LYS A 224 8.74 10.40 -22.62
C LYS A 224 8.97 9.25 -21.64
N LEU A 225 8.19 9.17 -20.58
CA LEU A 225 8.31 8.10 -19.58
C LEU A 225 7.87 6.74 -20.14
N VAL A 226 6.74 6.70 -20.86
CA VAL A 226 6.21 5.47 -21.47
C VAL A 226 7.20 4.87 -22.46
N GLU A 227 7.75 5.68 -23.36
CA GLU A 227 8.74 5.25 -24.35
C GLU A 227 10.02 4.77 -23.67
N LYS A 228 10.57 5.57 -22.74
CA LYS A 228 11.87 5.28 -22.16
C LYS A 228 11.86 4.05 -21.26
N PHE A 229 10.79 3.86 -20.51
CA PHE A 229 10.63 2.72 -19.59
C PHE A 229 9.86 1.55 -20.22
N LYS A 230 9.49 1.63 -21.51
CA LYS A 230 8.74 0.62 -22.25
C LYS A 230 7.49 0.17 -21.49
N LEU A 231 6.69 1.12 -21.04
CA LEU A 231 5.51 0.86 -20.21
C LEU A 231 4.32 0.47 -21.09
N THR A 232 3.68 -0.66 -20.78
CA THR A 232 2.41 -1.05 -21.37
C THR A 232 1.28 -0.36 -20.61
N GLY A 233 0.74 0.74 -21.14
CA GLY A 233 -0.42 1.42 -20.55
C GLY A 233 -0.59 2.93 -20.78
N GLY A 234 0.31 3.60 -21.51
CA GLY A 234 0.20 5.06 -21.70
C GLY A 234 -1.03 5.55 -22.49
N ALA A 235 -1.54 4.76 -23.44
CA ALA A 235 -2.70 5.09 -24.26
C ALA A 235 -3.83 4.06 -24.13
N GLU A 236 -3.49 2.78 -23.98
CA GLU A 236 -4.46 1.67 -24.03
C GLU A 236 -5.22 1.47 -22.71
N TYR A 237 -4.61 1.79 -21.55
CA TYR A 237 -5.30 1.75 -20.25
C TYR A 237 -6.26 2.92 -20.03
N LEU A 238 -6.11 4.02 -20.79
CA LEU A 238 -6.98 5.20 -20.73
C LEU A 238 -8.14 5.15 -21.75
N LEU A 239 -8.10 4.23 -22.71
CA LEU A 239 -9.21 3.95 -23.63
C LEU A 239 -10.16 2.87 -23.09
N ASN A 240 -10.34 2.79 -21.76
CA ASN A 240 -11.69 2.49 -21.27
C ASN A 240 -12.53 3.77 -21.28
N THR A 241 -12.70 4.35 -22.47
CA THR A 241 -13.59 5.46 -22.77
C THR A 241 -15.07 5.08 -22.69
N THR A 242 -15.43 3.88 -22.19
CA THR A 242 -16.82 3.55 -21.83
C THR A 242 -17.16 4.00 -20.41
N LYS A 243 -16.84 5.25 -20.07
CA LYS A 243 -17.50 5.98 -18.97
C LYS A 243 -18.59 6.93 -19.47
N SER A 244 -19.10 6.69 -20.69
CA SER A 244 -20.28 7.38 -21.27
C SER A 244 -21.50 6.48 -21.50
N GLU A 245 -21.44 5.17 -21.23
CA GLU A 245 -22.61 4.28 -21.38
C GLU A 245 -22.71 3.32 -20.20
N ARG A 246 -22.92 3.88 -19.01
CA ARG A 246 -23.64 3.18 -17.96
C ARG A 246 -24.95 3.92 -17.70
N THR A 247 -25.77 4.00 -18.75
CA THR A 247 -27.21 4.00 -18.54
C THR A 247 -27.49 2.73 -17.75
N ILE A 248 -27.96 2.89 -16.53
CA ILE A 248 -28.36 1.81 -15.66
C ILE A 248 -29.54 1.12 -16.37
N HIS A 249 -29.25 0.14 -17.22
CA HIS A 249 -30.23 -0.86 -17.61
C HIS A 249 -30.42 -1.76 -16.40
N LEU A 250 -31.22 -1.27 -15.45
CA LEU A 250 -32.05 -2.11 -14.60
C LEU A 250 -32.84 -2.99 -15.57
N LYS A 251 -32.35 -4.21 -15.83
CA LYS A 251 -33.18 -5.26 -16.39
C LYS A 251 -34.39 -5.37 -15.46
N PRO A 252 -35.63 -5.14 -15.94
CA PRO A 252 -36.80 -5.40 -15.11
C PRO A 252 -36.74 -6.88 -14.71
N ARG A 253 -36.81 -7.12 -13.40
CA ARG A 253 -37.09 -8.44 -12.83
C ARG A 253 -38.21 -9.04 -13.66
N LYS A 254 -37.98 -10.23 -14.24
CA LYS A 254 -39.04 -11.03 -14.86
C LYS A 254 -40.15 -11.19 -13.84
N THR A 255 -41.22 -10.42 -13.99
CA THR A 255 -42.49 -10.68 -13.35
C THR A 255 -42.96 -12.04 -13.86
N GLY A 256 -43.25 -12.94 -12.92
CA GLY A 256 -43.88 -14.22 -13.25
C GLY A 256 -45.14 -13.95 -14.07
N LYS A 257 -45.30 -14.69 -15.16
CA LYS A 257 -46.57 -14.75 -15.89
C LYS A 257 -47.64 -15.23 -14.93
N PHE A 258 -48.45 -14.32 -14.43
CA PHE A 258 -49.77 -14.64 -13.89
C PHE A 258 -50.65 -15.01 -15.09
N LEU A 259 -51.00 -16.29 -15.21
CA LEU A 259 -52.02 -16.75 -16.15
C LEU A 259 -53.40 -16.19 -15.71
N PRO A 260 -54.17 -15.53 -16.58
CA PRO A 260 -55.59 -15.35 -16.34
C PRO A 260 -56.35 -16.66 -16.66
N PRO A 261 -57.44 -16.96 -15.93
CA PRO A 261 -58.16 -18.21 -16.08
C PRO A 261 -58.95 -18.24 -17.39
N THR A 262 -58.83 -19.36 -18.12
CA THR A 262 -59.73 -19.73 -19.19
C THR A 262 -61.16 -19.84 -18.65
N LYS A 263 -62.05 -18.92 -19.06
CA LYS A 263 -63.49 -19.13 -18.92
C LYS A 263 -63.94 -20.15 -19.97
N LYS A 264 -64.25 -21.37 -19.50
CA LYS A 264 -65.11 -22.32 -20.20
C LYS A 264 -66.56 -21.93 -19.96
N LYS A 265 -67.26 -21.50 -21.02
CA LYS A 265 -68.58 -21.98 -21.48
C LYS A 265 -69.08 -21.03 -22.57
#